data_AF-A0A2G9UBN9-F1
#
_entry.id   AF-A0A2G9UBN9-F1
#
_cell.length_a   1.000
_cell.length_b   1.000
_cell.length_c   1.000
_cell.angle_alpha   90.00
_cell.angle_beta   90.00
_cell.angle_gamma   90.00
#
_symmetry.space_group_name_H-M   'P 1'
#
loop_
_entity.id
_entity.type
_entity.pdbx_description
1 polymer ?
#
loop_
_entity_poly.entity_id
_entity_poly.type
_entity_poly.pdbx_seq_one_letter_code
_entity_poly.pdbx_strand_id
1 'polypeptide(L)'
;MVTPEQWRRSFDTKQAVENDEGVFPNKKLRMQSAPPSEAEIAAKAQEHKKSGTTHPAYVVAFSGIDDENKHVLTQKLRYLGGRACEEVSECTHLVTTNGRRTERLLEAICLGKNIVNPYWIVHGYECRQWMDTLDYFLHDEDQERHLGYNCKRSVVRARHKKVFEDVQFYITPSVEPSRAVLTKLIRLAGGTVHEDRPAPADIARCIETDAPYIVISCECDLRMVQYLLECNFPVYNTDMILIALMRQELEPHPLYRVSTASLARPAPPPSSQPPTPGHPQLRPMPSQPQPHRVKA
;
A
#
# COMPACT_ATOMS: atom_id res chain seq x y z
N MET A 1 -42.29 6.46 8.91
CA MET A 1 -41.90 7.87 9.11
C MET A 1 -40.69 7.89 10.04
N VAL A 2 -39.63 8.61 9.69
CA VAL A 2 -38.42 8.72 10.54
C VAL A 2 -38.75 9.63 11.73
N THR A 3 -38.42 9.20 12.94
CA THR A 3 -38.71 9.98 14.16
C THR A 3 -37.76 11.17 14.31
N PRO A 4 -38.15 12.27 14.98
CA PRO A 4 -37.27 13.40 15.26
C PRO A 4 -35.97 13.03 16.00
N GLU A 5 -36.03 12.00 16.85
CA GLU A 5 -34.86 11.46 17.56
C GLU A 5 -33.92 10.71 16.63
N GLN A 6 -34.44 9.93 15.68
CA GLN A 6 -33.64 9.28 14.64
C GLN A 6 -32.96 10.32 13.73
N TRP A 7 -33.65 11.43 13.44
CA TRP A 7 -33.07 12.57 12.69
C TRP A 7 -31.91 13.22 13.44
N ARG A 8 -32.06 13.53 14.73
CA ARG A 8 -30.99 14.11 15.55
C ARG A 8 -29.79 13.20 15.62
N ARG A 9 -29.97 11.90 15.94
CA ARG A 9 -28.86 10.93 15.98
C ARG A 9 -28.13 10.83 14.65
N SER A 10 -28.86 10.86 13.54
CA SER A 10 -28.25 10.82 12.21
C SER A 10 -27.45 12.09 11.92
N PHE A 11 -27.96 13.26 12.33
CA PHE A 11 -27.27 14.54 12.21
C PHE A 11 -26.00 14.60 13.08
N ASP A 12 -26.10 14.17 14.34
CA ASP A 12 -24.97 14.12 15.27
C ASP A 12 -23.89 13.15 14.78
N THR A 13 -24.30 11.99 14.24
CA THR A 13 -23.37 11.02 13.63
C THR A 13 -22.69 11.63 12.41
N LYS A 14 -23.45 12.29 11.53
CA LYS A 14 -22.89 12.98 10.37
C LYS A 14 -21.91 14.07 10.79
N GLN A 15 -22.25 14.88 11.78
CA GLN A 15 -21.39 15.96 12.28
C GLN A 15 -20.13 15.41 12.96
N ALA A 16 -20.24 14.31 13.72
CA ALA A 16 -19.10 13.64 14.33
C ALA A 16 -18.14 13.09 13.26
N VAL A 17 -18.67 12.41 12.24
CA VAL A 17 -17.87 11.89 11.12
C VAL A 17 -17.24 13.05 10.32
N GLU A 18 -18.00 14.12 10.04
CA GLU A 18 -17.48 15.29 9.32
C GLU A 18 -16.41 16.07 10.08
N ASN A 19 -16.35 15.94 11.41
CA ASN A 19 -15.34 16.57 12.26
C ASN A 19 -14.22 15.62 12.66
N ASP A 20 -14.28 14.35 12.25
CA ASP A 20 -13.23 13.38 12.50
C ASP A 20 -11.98 13.73 11.69
N GLU A 21 -10.92 14.11 12.40
CA GLU A 21 -9.66 14.55 11.81
C GLU A 21 -8.90 13.41 11.11
N GLY A 22 -9.10 12.16 11.52
CA GLY A 22 -8.52 10.99 10.86
C GLY A 22 -9.20 10.70 9.52
N VAL A 23 -10.49 11.04 9.40
CA VAL A 23 -11.27 10.86 8.17
C VAL A 23 -11.10 12.06 7.22
N PHE A 24 -11.12 13.30 7.72
CA PHE A 24 -11.07 14.53 6.92
C PHE A 24 -9.91 15.46 7.33
N PRO A 25 -8.65 15.04 7.17
CA PRO A 25 -7.50 15.79 7.67
C PRO A 25 -7.34 17.18 7.03
N ASN A 26 -7.80 17.35 5.78
CA ASN A 26 -7.74 18.63 5.07
C ASN A 26 -8.70 19.70 5.62
N LYS A 27 -9.75 19.32 6.37
CA LYS A 27 -10.73 20.28 6.91
C LYS A 27 -10.09 21.22 7.93
N LYS A 28 -9.21 20.69 8.79
CA LYS A 28 -8.47 21.46 9.79
C LYS A 28 -7.48 22.44 9.17
N LEU A 29 -6.87 22.07 8.03
CA LEU A 29 -5.98 22.98 7.30
C LEU A 29 -6.73 24.23 6.82
N ARG A 30 -8.01 24.12 6.43
CA ARG A 30 -8.81 25.27 5.96
C ARG A 30 -9.10 26.30 7.05
N MET A 31 -9.02 25.92 8.33
CA MET A 31 -9.30 26.82 9.45
C MET A 31 -8.10 27.70 9.84
N GLN A 32 -7.00 27.64 9.09
CA GLN A 32 -5.76 28.32 9.43
C GLN A 32 -5.73 29.79 9.00
N SER A 33 -4.68 30.51 9.45
CA SER A 33 -4.36 31.88 9.08
C SER A 33 -4.42 32.12 7.56
N ALA A 34 -4.93 33.29 7.17
CA ALA A 34 -5.04 33.68 5.76
C ALA A 34 -3.67 33.63 5.05
N PRO A 35 -3.65 33.24 3.75
CA PRO A 35 -2.40 33.23 3.00
C PRO A 35 -1.86 34.66 2.79
N PRO A 36 -0.53 34.81 2.68
CA PRO A 36 0.06 36.10 2.32
C PRO A 36 -0.29 36.50 0.89
N SER A 37 -0.45 37.80 0.67
CA SER A 37 -0.63 38.39 -0.66
C SER A 37 0.66 38.32 -1.50
N GLU A 38 0.53 38.40 -2.82
CA GLU A 38 1.69 38.44 -3.73
C GLU A 38 2.63 39.64 -3.43
N ALA A 39 2.08 40.76 -2.97
CA ALA A 39 2.87 41.92 -2.57
C ALA A 39 3.74 41.64 -1.34
N GLU A 40 3.20 40.95 -0.34
CA GLU A 40 3.94 40.54 0.87
C GLU A 40 5.03 39.51 0.55
N ILE A 41 4.72 38.54 -0.33
CA ILE A 41 5.70 37.56 -0.82
C ILE A 41 6.84 38.27 -1.55
N ALA A 42 6.54 39.21 -2.45
CA ALA A 42 7.54 39.97 -3.20
C ALA A 42 8.41 40.82 -2.28
N ALA A 43 7.81 41.50 -1.29
CA ALA A 43 8.53 42.30 -0.30
C ALA A 43 9.52 41.43 0.50
N LYS A 44 9.09 40.27 0.99
CA LYS A 44 9.97 39.34 1.71
C LYS A 44 11.08 38.77 0.86
N ALA A 45 10.81 38.42 -0.40
CA ALA A 45 11.86 37.97 -1.31
C ALA A 45 12.96 39.03 -1.52
N GLN A 46 12.61 40.31 -1.55
CA GLN A 46 13.57 41.41 -1.63
C GLN A 46 14.36 41.59 -0.32
N GLU A 47 13.71 41.46 0.84
CA GLU A 47 14.41 41.46 2.13
C GLU A 47 15.43 40.33 2.24
N HIS A 48 15.06 39.12 1.81
CA HIS A 48 15.97 37.97 1.83
C HIS A 48 17.20 38.22 0.94
N LYS A 49 17.00 38.75 -0.28
CA LYS A 49 18.10 39.14 -1.18
C LYS A 49 19.04 40.17 -0.56
N LYS A 50 18.50 41.16 0.17
CA LYS A 50 19.30 42.21 0.85
C LYS A 50 20.07 41.66 2.05
N SER A 51 19.49 40.71 2.79
CA SER A 51 20.11 40.13 3.98
C SER A 51 21.32 39.23 3.67
N GLY A 52 21.45 38.75 2.43
CA GLY A 52 22.51 37.81 2.04
C GLY A 52 22.34 36.41 2.66
N THR A 53 21.26 36.15 3.41
CA THR A 53 21.02 34.87 4.08
C THR A 53 20.66 33.80 3.05
N THR A 54 21.60 32.90 2.76
CA THR A 54 21.36 31.72 1.90
C THR A 54 20.72 30.62 2.75
N HIS A 55 19.39 30.64 2.87
CA HIS A 55 18.68 29.48 3.41
C HIS A 55 18.78 28.28 2.44
N PRO A 56 18.73 27.03 2.94
CA PRO A 56 18.58 25.88 2.08
C PRO A 56 17.34 26.07 1.20
N ALA A 57 17.48 25.86 -0.11
CA ALA A 57 16.36 25.97 -1.03
C ALA A 57 15.37 24.82 -0.78
N TYR A 58 14.36 25.08 0.05
CA TYR A 58 13.31 24.10 0.29
C TYR A 58 12.42 23.98 -0.94
N VAL A 59 12.49 22.80 -1.56
CA VAL A 59 11.64 22.37 -2.67
C VAL A 59 10.62 21.37 -2.12
N VAL A 60 9.34 21.65 -2.29
CA VAL A 60 8.25 20.90 -1.67
C VAL A 60 7.36 20.26 -2.72
N ALA A 61 7.12 18.96 -2.60
CA ALA A 61 6.01 18.28 -3.27
C ALA A 61 4.89 18.00 -2.26
N PHE A 62 3.64 18.01 -2.71
CA PHE A 62 2.47 17.73 -1.88
C PHE A 62 1.86 16.36 -2.21
N SER A 63 1.36 15.65 -1.19
CA SER A 63 0.63 14.39 -1.36
C SER A 63 -0.63 14.36 -0.49
N GLY A 64 -1.79 14.05 -1.08
CA GLY A 64 -3.06 13.94 -0.35
C GLY A 64 -3.63 15.27 0.18
N ILE A 65 -3.14 16.39 -0.34
CA ILE A 65 -3.63 17.74 -0.02
C ILE A 65 -4.59 18.18 -1.14
N ASP A 66 -5.76 18.70 -0.77
CA ASP A 66 -6.71 19.26 -1.74
C ASP A 66 -6.19 20.56 -2.37
N ASP A 67 -6.75 20.95 -3.53
CA ASP A 67 -6.23 22.09 -4.31
C ASP A 67 -6.30 23.42 -3.55
N GLU A 68 -7.33 23.61 -2.72
CA GLU A 68 -7.51 24.82 -1.90
C GLU A 68 -6.40 24.93 -0.86
N ASN A 69 -6.16 23.87 -0.09
CA ASN A 69 -5.08 23.84 0.90
C ASN A 69 -3.70 23.86 0.22
N LYS A 70 -3.53 23.19 -0.91
CA LYS A 70 -2.29 23.22 -1.70
C LYS A 70 -1.97 24.66 -2.14
N HIS A 71 -2.98 25.42 -2.57
CA HIS A 71 -2.82 26.83 -2.95
C HIS A 71 -2.35 27.68 -1.75
N VAL A 72 -3.06 27.60 -0.62
CA VAL A 72 -2.73 28.35 0.60
C VAL A 72 -1.32 28.01 1.11
N LEU A 73 -0.99 26.72 1.19
CA LEU A 73 0.33 26.26 1.61
C LEU A 73 1.43 26.72 0.64
N THR A 74 1.15 26.76 -0.66
CA THR A 74 2.11 27.25 -1.66
C THR A 74 2.41 28.74 -1.48
N GLN A 75 1.41 29.56 -1.13
CA GLN A 75 1.61 30.98 -0.84
C GLN A 75 2.47 31.18 0.43
N LYS A 76 2.16 30.43 1.50
CA LYS A 76 2.95 30.43 2.75
C LYS A 76 4.39 29.95 2.52
N LEU A 77 4.57 28.88 1.74
CA LEU A 77 5.87 28.35 1.32
C LEU A 77 6.71 29.38 0.56
N ARG A 78 6.11 30.09 -0.39
CA ARG A 78 6.79 31.15 -1.16
C ARG A 78 7.19 32.32 -0.28
N TYR A 79 6.35 32.72 0.67
CA TYR A 79 6.67 33.75 1.65
C TYR A 79 7.92 33.41 2.48
N LEU A 80 8.06 32.14 2.86
CA LEU A 80 9.24 31.63 3.58
C LEU A 80 10.49 31.44 2.68
N GLY A 81 10.38 31.72 1.38
CA GLY A 81 11.46 31.59 0.41
C GLY A 81 11.65 30.18 -0.18
N GLY A 82 10.71 29.26 0.07
CA GLY A 82 10.70 27.95 -0.59
C GLY A 82 9.88 27.96 -1.89
N ARG A 83 9.87 26.82 -2.59
CA ARG A 83 9.09 26.64 -3.83
C ARG A 83 8.43 25.27 -3.89
N ALA A 84 7.30 25.20 -4.59
CA ALA A 84 6.64 23.93 -4.88
C ALA A 84 7.28 23.25 -6.11
N CYS A 85 7.16 21.93 -6.19
CA CYS A 85 7.39 21.12 -7.39
C CYS A 85 6.32 20.02 -7.47
N GLU A 86 6.14 19.45 -8.66
CA GLU A 86 5.20 18.35 -8.87
C GLU A 86 5.87 16.98 -8.68
N GLU A 87 7.16 16.89 -9.01
CA GLU A 87 7.92 15.65 -8.98
C GLU A 87 8.63 15.44 -7.64
N VAL A 88 8.46 14.23 -7.09
CA VAL A 88 9.07 13.83 -5.81
C VAL A 88 10.59 13.72 -5.95
N SER A 89 11.10 13.34 -7.12
CA SER A 89 12.53 13.28 -7.41
C SER A 89 13.25 14.62 -7.16
N GLU A 90 12.61 15.74 -7.51
CA GLU A 90 13.14 17.09 -7.38
C GLU A 90 12.96 17.71 -5.99
N CYS A 91 12.04 17.17 -5.19
CA CYS A 91 11.72 17.76 -3.91
C CYS A 91 12.81 17.47 -2.87
N THR A 92 12.90 18.35 -1.87
CA THR A 92 13.64 18.12 -0.63
C THR A 92 12.70 17.55 0.45
N HIS A 93 11.44 17.97 0.42
CA HIS A 93 10.41 17.63 1.39
C HIS A 93 9.14 17.18 0.66
N LEU A 94 8.56 16.07 1.10
CA LEU A 94 7.19 15.70 0.78
C LEU A 94 6.29 16.15 1.95
N VAL A 95 5.30 16.98 1.65
CA VAL A 95 4.29 17.43 2.61
C VAL A 95 3.02 16.60 2.43
N THR A 96 2.56 15.96 3.50
CA THR A 96 1.35 15.14 3.48
C THR A 96 0.65 15.11 4.84
N THR A 97 -0.67 14.89 4.85
CA THR A 97 -1.48 14.86 6.07
C THR A 97 -1.53 13.51 6.77
N ASN A 98 -1.23 12.41 6.07
CA ASN A 98 -1.34 11.06 6.61
C ASN A 98 -0.31 10.11 5.98
N GLY A 99 -0.12 8.96 6.62
CA GLY A 99 0.76 7.88 6.19
C GLY A 99 0.06 6.85 5.30
N ARG A 100 -0.98 7.25 4.54
CA ARG A 100 -1.64 6.33 3.61
C ARG A 100 -0.68 5.95 2.49
N ARG A 101 -0.72 4.68 2.13
CA ARG A 101 0.12 4.09 1.09
C ARG A 101 -0.23 4.67 -0.28
N THR A 102 0.57 5.64 -0.74
CA THR A 102 0.45 6.29 -2.05
C THR A 102 1.77 6.15 -2.80
N GLU A 103 1.74 6.22 -4.14
CA GLU A 103 2.98 6.17 -4.94
C GLU A 103 3.97 7.27 -4.53
N ARG A 104 3.48 8.51 -4.33
CA ARG A 104 4.32 9.64 -3.89
C ARG A 104 4.98 9.39 -2.54
N LEU A 105 4.27 8.80 -1.58
CA LEU A 105 4.84 8.47 -0.27
C LEU A 105 5.93 7.40 -0.41
N LEU A 106 5.66 6.33 -1.16
CA LEU A 106 6.62 5.25 -1.40
C LEU A 106 7.88 5.77 -2.11
N GLU A 107 7.71 6.58 -3.15
CA GLU A 107 8.79 7.23 -3.88
C GLU A 107 9.65 8.12 -2.97
N ALA A 108 9.00 8.96 -2.14
CA ALA A 108 9.69 9.83 -1.20
C ALA A 108 10.50 9.06 -0.15
N ILE A 109 9.96 7.94 0.37
CA ILE A 109 10.68 7.06 1.31
C ILE A 109 11.91 6.48 0.62
N CYS A 110 11.77 5.93 -0.59
CA CYS A 110 12.87 5.28 -1.32
C CYS A 110 14.01 6.25 -1.66
N LEU A 111 13.65 7.50 -1.95
CA LEU A 111 14.59 8.58 -2.22
C LEU A 111 15.16 9.22 -0.94
N GLY A 112 14.69 8.79 0.24
CA GLY A 112 15.13 9.35 1.52
C GLY A 112 14.75 10.81 1.72
N LYS A 113 13.64 11.28 1.12
CA LYS A 113 13.18 12.67 1.29
C LYS A 113 12.70 12.91 2.71
N ASN A 114 12.73 14.15 3.16
CA ASN A 114 12.06 14.51 4.41
C ASN A 114 10.54 14.44 4.20
N ILE A 115 9.81 13.75 5.07
CA ILE A 115 8.36 13.61 4.95
C ILE A 115 7.75 14.28 6.17
N VAL A 116 7.05 15.38 5.96
CA VAL A 116 6.55 16.24 7.04
C VAL A 116 5.07 16.49 6.92
N ASN A 117 4.44 16.83 8.05
CA ASN A 117 3.08 17.29 8.08
C ASN A 117 2.98 18.74 7.54
N PRO A 118 1.79 19.22 7.11
CA PRO A 118 1.63 20.56 6.56
C PRO A 118 1.87 21.68 7.57
N TYR A 119 1.77 21.40 8.87
CA TYR A 119 1.99 22.39 9.92
C TYR A 119 3.43 22.91 9.94
N TRP A 120 4.37 22.20 9.34
CA TRP A 120 5.73 22.68 9.13
C TRP A 120 5.76 24.01 8.38
N ILE A 121 4.96 24.13 7.32
CA ILE A 121 4.82 25.37 6.53
C ILE A 121 3.98 26.40 7.29
N VAL A 122 2.91 25.95 7.95
CA VAL A 122 1.94 26.82 8.62
C VAL A 122 2.56 27.55 9.81
N HIS A 123 3.16 26.79 10.73
CA HIS A 123 3.84 27.37 11.89
C HIS A 123 5.08 28.15 11.46
N GLY A 124 5.77 27.69 10.40
CA GLY A 124 6.89 28.45 9.84
C GLY A 124 6.46 29.84 9.36
N TYR A 125 5.32 29.92 8.65
CA TYR A 125 4.74 31.19 8.22
C TYR A 125 4.36 32.08 9.39
N GLU A 126 3.69 31.53 10.40
CA GLU A 126 3.27 32.26 11.60
C GLU A 126 4.46 32.81 12.40
N CYS A 127 5.54 32.02 12.50
CA CYS A 127 6.78 32.43 13.16
C CYS A 127 7.72 33.24 12.25
N ARG A 128 7.39 33.40 10.96
CA ARG A 128 8.21 34.03 9.92
C ARG A 128 9.63 33.43 9.80
N GLN A 129 9.77 32.13 10.04
CA GLN A 129 11.03 31.40 9.95
C GLN A 129 10.80 29.91 9.64
N TRP A 130 11.83 29.22 9.14
CA TRP A 130 11.74 27.77 8.96
C TRP A 130 11.80 27.05 10.30
N MET A 131 10.86 26.11 10.50
CA MET A 131 10.85 25.22 11.65
C MET A 131 11.80 24.04 11.44
N ASP A 132 12.27 23.42 12.52
CA ASP A 132 13.03 22.18 12.41
C ASP A 132 12.15 21.09 11.80
N THR A 133 12.60 20.52 10.68
CA THR A 133 11.94 19.41 9.98
C THR A 133 11.65 18.23 10.91
N LEU A 134 12.51 17.95 11.89
CA LEU A 134 12.38 16.77 12.76
C LEU A 134 11.16 16.84 13.68
N ASP A 135 10.77 18.04 14.10
CA ASP A 135 9.60 18.26 14.97
C ASP A 135 8.26 18.09 14.22
N TYR A 136 8.32 18.13 12.89
CA TYR A 136 7.15 18.03 12.01
C TYR A 136 7.19 16.80 11.12
N PHE A 137 8.11 15.87 11.38
CA PHE A 137 8.19 14.63 10.65
C PHE A 137 6.85 13.90 10.72
N LEU A 138 6.42 13.31 9.60
CA LEU A 138 5.14 12.62 9.53
C LEU A 138 5.09 11.51 10.59
N HIS A 139 4.06 11.58 11.43
CA HIS A 139 3.73 10.60 12.45
C HIS A 139 2.22 10.33 12.38
N ASP A 140 1.85 9.18 11.84
CA ASP A 140 0.45 8.74 11.69
C ASP A 140 0.31 7.41 12.43
N GLU A 141 -0.11 7.47 13.70
CA GLU A 141 -0.10 6.32 14.61
C GLU A 141 -0.94 5.15 14.11
N ASP A 142 -2.07 5.43 13.45
CA ASP A 142 -2.97 4.39 12.98
C ASP A 142 -2.37 3.67 11.78
N GLN A 143 -1.82 4.42 10.82
CA GLN A 143 -1.13 3.83 9.68
C GLN A 143 0.16 3.11 10.08
N GLU A 144 0.96 3.71 10.98
CA GLU A 144 2.20 3.12 11.50
C GLU A 144 1.93 1.81 12.24
N ARG A 145 0.87 1.76 13.06
CA ARG A 145 0.42 0.54 13.74
C ARG A 145 -0.09 -0.50 12.75
N HIS A 146 -0.94 -0.10 11.81
CA HIS A 146 -1.56 -1.02 10.85
C HIS A 146 -0.52 -1.67 9.92
N LEU A 147 0.43 -0.89 9.43
CA LEU A 147 1.45 -1.34 8.49
C LEU A 147 2.75 -1.78 9.20
N GLY A 148 2.86 -1.59 10.51
CA GLY A 148 4.03 -1.97 11.32
C GLY A 148 5.32 -1.27 10.87
N TYR A 149 5.26 0.03 10.62
CA TYR A 149 6.43 0.82 10.19
C TYR A 149 6.54 2.10 11.03
N ASN A 150 7.67 2.79 10.91
CA ASN A 150 7.82 4.16 11.39
C ASN A 150 8.41 5.00 10.27
N CYS A 151 7.73 6.07 9.88
CA CYS A 151 8.07 6.84 8.67
C CYS A 151 9.50 7.38 8.73
N LYS A 152 9.88 7.98 9.88
CA LYS A 152 11.21 8.52 10.11
C LYS A 152 12.29 7.44 10.02
N ARG A 153 12.06 6.30 10.67
CA ARG A 153 12.99 5.17 10.64
C ARG A 153 13.16 4.61 9.23
N SER A 154 12.08 4.47 8.47
CA SER A 154 12.13 4.01 7.08
C SER A 154 12.96 4.96 6.21
N VAL A 155 12.74 6.27 6.29
CA VAL A 155 13.53 7.27 5.55
C VAL A 155 15.02 7.18 5.89
N VAL A 156 15.36 7.04 7.18
CA VAL A 156 16.77 6.89 7.61
C VAL A 156 17.39 5.61 7.04
N ARG A 157 16.67 4.48 7.05
CA ARG A 157 17.13 3.22 6.44
C ARG A 157 17.40 3.39 4.94
N ALA A 158 16.47 4.01 4.20
CA ALA A 158 16.60 4.24 2.76
C ALA A 158 17.79 5.12 2.37
N ARG A 159 18.19 6.06 3.24
CA ARG A 159 19.39 6.89 3.06
C ARG A 159 20.69 6.10 3.24
N HIS A 160 20.65 5.05 4.06
CA HIS A 160 21.82 4.24 4.37
C HIS A 160 22.02 3.08 3.39
N LYS A 161 20.95 2.34 3.08
CA LYS A 161 20.98 1.20 2.17
C LYS A 161 19.68 1.11 1.39
N LYS A 162 19.80 0.78 0.10
CA LYS A 162 18.65 0.53 -0.77
C LYS A 162 18.03 -0.83 -0.43
N VAL A 163 16.74 -0.85 -0.10
CA VAL A 163 16.06 -2.05 0.44
C VAL A 163 16.09 -3.25 -0.52
N PHE A 164 16.17 -3.01 -1.83
CA PHE A 164 16.21 -4.04 -2.86
C PHE A 164 17.57 -4.14 -3.56
N GLU A 165 18.63 -3.60 -2.97
CA GLU A 165 20.00 -3.78 -3.47
C GLU A 165 20.31 -5.27 -3.66
N ASP A 166 20.84 -5.62 -4.83
CA ASP A 166 21.15 -6.98 -5.27
C ASP A 166 19.95 -7.96 -5.37
N VAL A 167 18.71 -7.44 -5.38
CA VAL A 167 17.49 -8.25 -5.50
C VAL A 167 16.91 -8.18 -6.91
N GLN A 168 16.57 -9.34 -7.46
CA GLN A 168 15.97 -9.50 -8.77
C GLN A 168 14.46 -9.78 -8.67
N PHE A 169 13.69 -9.23 -9.58
CA PHE A 169 12.23 -9.35 -9.60
C PHE A 169 11.71 -9.76 -10.97
N TYR A 170 10.62 -10.51 -10.99
CA TYR A 170 9.73 -10.62 -12.14
C TYR A 170 8.29 -10.34 -11.70
N ILE A 171 7.55 -9.58 -12.51
CA ILE A 171 6.20 -9.11 -12.18
C ILE A 171 5.26 -9.47 -13.33
N THR A 172 4.17 -10.18 -13.02
CA THR A 172 3.16 -10.51 -14.03
C THR A 172 2.33 -9.27 -14.44
N PRO A 173 1.69 -9.25 -15.62
CA PRO A 173 1.08 -8.03 -16.18
C PRO A 173 -0.11 -7.47 -15.41
N SER A 174 -0.95 -8.32 -14.82
CA SER A 174 -2.28 -7.96 -14.26
C SER A 174 -2.25 -7.61 -12.77
N VAL A 175 -1.08 -7.30 -12.22
CA VAL A 175 -0.92 -6.91 -10.82
C VAL A 175 -1.43 -5.50 -10.56
N GLU A 176 -1.87 -5.25 -9.32
CA GLU A 176 -2.25 -3.92 -8.85
C GLU A 176 -1.49 -3.54 -7.56
N PRO A 177 -0.85 -2.36 -7.47
CA PRO A 177 -0.68 -1.34 -8.52
C PRO A 177 0.00 -1.87 -9.77
N SER A 178 -0.21 -1.20 -10.91
CA SER A 178 0.29 -1.66 -12.22
C SER A 178 1.78 -2.02 -12.21
N ARG A 179 2.16 -2.98 -13.06
CA ARG A 179 3.57 -3.41 -13.25
C ARG A 179 4.51 -2.23 -13.49
N ALA A 180 4.09 -1.21 -14.23
CA ALA A 180 4.90 -0.02 -14.51
C ALA A 180 5.25 0.76 -13.22
N VAL A 181 4.25 0.97 -12.35
CA VAL A 181 4.44 1.66 -11.06
C VAL A 181 5.36 0.86 -10.14
N LEU A 182 5.11 -0.45 -10.01
CA LEU A 182 5.98 -1.31 -9.19
C LEU A 182 7.41 -1.36 -9.72
N THR A 183 7.58 -1.44 -11.04
CA THR A 183 8.91 -1.44 -11.68
C THR A 183 9.68 -0.16 -11.38
N LYS A 184 9.03 1.01 -11.50
CA LYS A 184 9.62 2.30 -11.13
C LYS A 184 10.09 2.29 -9.67
N LEU A 185 9.23 1.89 -8.75
CA LEU A 185 9.53 1.89 -7.31
C LEU A 185 10.64 0.91 -6.95
N ILE A 186 10.65 -0.30 -7.53
CA ILE A 186 11.69 -1.31 -7.29
C ILE A 186 13.05 -0.79 -7.73
N ARG A 187 13.13 -0.18 -8.92
CA ARG A 187 14.38 0.39 -9.45
C ARG A 187 14.88 1.55 -8.57
N LEU A 188 14.00 2.42 -8.11
CA LEU A 188 14.35 3.49 -7.15
C LEU A 188 14.88 2.95 -5.81
N ALA A 189 14.41 1.78 -5.42
CA ALA A 189 14.81 1.05 -4.23
C ALA A 189 16.01 0.10 -4.45
N GLY A 190 16.67 0.16 -5.61
CA GLY A 190 17.90 -0.58 -5.92
C GLY A 190 17.73 -1.96 -6.55
N GLY A 191 16.50 -2.40 -6.80
CA GLY A 191 16.21 -3.71 -7.37
C GLY A 191 16.22 -3.73 -8.90
N THR A 192 16.40 -4.93 -9.46
CA THR A 192 16.33 -5.19 -10.91
C THR A 192 15.03 -5.91 -11.25
N VAL A 193 14.33 -5.45 -12.28
CA VAL A 193 13.08 -6.10 -12.76
C VAL A 193 13.32 -6.65 -14.15
N HIS A 194 13.13 -7.96 -14.30
CA HIS A 194 13.20 -8.68 -15.57
C HIS A 194 11.91 -8.50 -16.36
N GLU A 195 12.07 -8.22 -17.66
CA GLU A 195 10.92 -8.02 -18.55
C GLU A 195 10.26 -9.35 -18.90
N ASP A 196 11.09 -10.36 -19.15
CA ASP A 196 10.68 -11.69 -19.54
C ASP A 196 10.41 -12.59 -18.34
N ARG A 197 9.49 -13.53 -18.56
CA ARG A 197 9.21 -14.59 -17.60
C ARG A 197 10.48 -15.44 -17.41
N PRO A 198 10.91 -15.70 -16.16
CA PRO A 198 12.15 -16.44 -15.92
C PRO A 198 12.06 -17.87 -16.44
N ALA A 199 13.05 -18.29 -17.24
CA ALA A 199 13.11 -19.69 -17.63
C ALA A 199 13.44 -20.58 -16.42
N PRO A 200 13.05 -21.86 -16.40
CA PRO A 200 13.41 -22.77 -15.32
C PRO A 200 14.92 -22.82 -15.02
N ALA A 201 15.76 -22.69 -16.05
CA ALA A 201 17.22 -22.65 -15.90
C ALA A 201 17.71 -21.40 -15.14
N ASP A 202 17.09 -20.24 -15.35
CA ASP A 202 17.44 -19.01 -14.62
C ASP A 202 17.09 -19.14 -13.14
N ILE A 203 15.93 -19.72 -12.83
CA ILE A 203 15.51 -19.98 -11.45
C ILE A 203 16.45 -20.97 -10.76
N ALA A 204 16.80 -22.07 -11.44
CA ALA A 204 17.74 -23.05 -10.91
C ALA A 204 19.09 -22.41 -10.57
N ARG A 205 19.62 -21.57 -11.47
CA ARG A 205 20.86 -20.82 -11.23
C ARG A 205 20.73 -19.90 -10.01
N CYS A 206 19.64 -19.15 -9.88
CA CYS A 206 19.44 -18.28 -8.72
C CYS A 206 19.43 -19.05 -7.40
N ILE A 207 18.83 -20.25 -7.37
CA ILE A 207 18.83 -21.13 -6.19
C ILE A 207 20.25 -21.64 -5.90
N GLU A 208 20.99 -22.07 -6.93
CA GLU A 208 22.37 -22.57 -6.79
C GLU A 208 23.34 -21.49 -6.29
N THR A 209 23.16 -20.23 -6.73
CA THR A 209 24.01 -19.11 -6.35
C THR A 209 23.52 -18.34 -5.12
N ASP A 210 22.42 -18.78 -4.49
CA ASP A 210 21.72 -18.06 -3.41
C ASP A 210 21.42 -16.59 -3.76
N ALA A 211 21.11 -16.33 -5.04
CA ALA A 211 20.79 -15.00 -5.52
C ALA A 211 19.29 -14.71 -5.31
N PRO A 212 18.92 -13.65 -4.59
CA PRO A 212 17.52 -13.39 -4.25
C PRO A 212 16.72 -13.02 -5.51
N TYR A 213 15.76 -13.88 -5.85
CA TYR A 213 14.85 -13.72 -7.00
C TYR A 213 13.40 -13.79 -6.54
N ILE A 214 12.66 -12.69 -6.69
CA ILE A 214 11.28 -12.55 -6.19
C ILE A 214 10.30 -12.49 -7.36
N VAL A 215 9.33 -13.40 -7.36
CA VAL A 215 8.26 -13.41 -8.36
C VAL A 215 6.98 -12.84 -7.76
N ILE A 216 6.44 -11.81 -8.40
CA ILE A 216 5.21 -11.12 -8.00
C ILE A 216 4.11 -11.42 -9.00
N SER A 217 2.98 -11.90 -8.51
CA SER A 217 1.81 -12.26 -9.32
C SER A 217 0.51 -11.92 -8.60
N CYS A 218 -0.59 -11.98 -9.34
CA CYS A 218 -1.96 -11.93 -8.81
C CYS A 218 -2.74 -13.18 -9.25
N GLU A 219 -3.97 -13.32 -8.76
CA GLU A 219 -4.86 -14.46 -9.07
C GLU A 219 -5.14 -14.62 -10.57
N CYS A 220 -5.23 -13.51 -11.32
CA CYS A 220 -5.48 -13.51 -12.75
C CYS A 220 -4.35 -14.14 -13.57
N ASP A 221 -3.11 -14.03 -13.09
CA ASP A 221 -1.90 -14.41 -13.82
C ASP A 221 -1.27 -15.72 -13.33
N LEU A 222 -1.87 -16.40 -12.33
CA LEU A 222 -1.25 -17.58 -11.70
C LEU A 222 -0.88 -18.69 -12.69
N ARG A 223 -1.64 -18.84 -13.78
CA ARG A 223 -1.32 -19.81 -14.85
C ARG A 223 0.01 -19.50 -15.52
N MET A 224 0.42 -18.23 -15.62
CA MET A 224 1.71 -17.84 -16.20
C MET A 224 2.90 -18.35 -15.38
N VAL A 225 2.71 -18.47 -14.07
CA VAL A 225 3.72 -18.85 -13.07
C VAL A 225 3.45 -20.22 -12.45
N GLN A 226 2.53 -21.01 -13.02
CA GLN A 226 2.13 -22.32 -12.49
C GLN A 226 3.32 -23.28 -12.34
N TYR A 227 4.24 -23.30 -13.30
CA TYR A 227 5.45 -24.14 -13.23
C TYR A 227 6.32 -23.83 -11.99
N LEU A 228 6.35 -22.58 -11.53
CA LEU A 228 7.05 -22.19 -10.30
C LEU A 228 6.33 -22.75 -9.07
N LEU A 229 5.00 -22.62 -9.04
CA LEU A 229 4.16 -23.11 -7.95
C LEU A 229 4.25 -24.64 -7.81
N GLU A 230 4.25 -25.37 -8.93
CA GLU A 230 4.43 -26.83 -8.96
C GLU A 230 5.80 -27.27 -8.44
N CYS A 231 6.83 -26.44 -8.63
CA CYS A 231 8.17 -26.65 -8.06
C CYS A 231 8.30 -26.13 -6.61
N ASN A 232 7.20 -25.72 -5.97
CA ASN A 232 7.17 -25.08 -4.64
C ASN A 232 8.05 -23.82 -4.55
N PHE A 233 8.30 -23.15 -5.67
CA PHE A 233 9.00 -21.88 -5.70
C PHE A 233 8.08 -20.76 -5.18
N PRO A 234 8.56 -19.87 -4.28
CA PRO A 234 7.72 -18.83 -3.70
C PRO A 234 7.26 -17.80 -4.74
N VAL A 235 5.95 -17.59 -4.84
CA VAL A 235 5.33 -16.51 -5.61
C VAL A 235 4.54 -15.63 -4.64
N TYR A 236 4.74 -14.32 -4.72
CA TYR A 236 4.16 -13.36 -3.79
C TYR A 236 3.17 -12.42 -4.48
N ASN A 237 2.28 -11.80 -3.71
CA ASN A 237 1.42 -10.70 -4.15
C ASN A 237 2.18 -9.36 -4.05
N THR A 238 1.51 -8.27 -4.43
CA THR A 238 2.14 -6.93 -4.47
C THR A 238 2.48 -6.37 -3.09
N ASP A 239 1.87 -6.84 -2.01
CA ASP A 239 2.19 -6.38 -0.65
C ASP A 239 3.63 -6.72 -0.25
N MET A 240 4.22 -7.78 -0.81
CA MET A 240 5.64 -8.10 -0.62
C MET A 240 6.56 -6.92 -0.98
N ILE A 241 6.25 -6.23 -2.09
CA ILE A 241 6.98 -5.02 -2.50
C ILE A 241 6.55 -3.84 -1.63
N LEU A 242 5.25 -3.60 -1.57
CA LEU A 242 4.71 -2.37 -1.01
C LEU A 242 5.00 -2.20 0.48
N ILE A 243 4.93 -3.29 1.26
CA ILE A 243 5.28 -3.29 2.68
C ILE A 243 6.80 -3.16 2.86
N ALA A 244 7.60 -3.83 2.03
CA ALA A 244 9.05 -3.71 2.11
C ALA A 244 9.52 -2.28 1.82
N LEU A 245 8.90 -1.58 0.87
CA LEU A 245 9.15 -0.17 0.60
C LEU A 245 8.72 0.73 1.76
N MET A 246 7.56 0.48 2.39
CA MET A 246 7.10 1.25 3.55
C MET A 246 8.01 1.08 4.76
N ARG A 247 8.49 -0.15 5.04
CA ARG A 247 9.34 -0.49 6.20
C ARG A 247 10.83 -0.29 5.94
N GLN A 248 11.22 -0.19 4.66
CA GLN A 248 12.60 -0.26 4.19
C GLN A 248 13.32 -1.51 4.73
N GLU A 249 12.64 -2.65 4.61
CA GLU A 249 13.05 -3.95 5.11
C GLU A 249 12.38 -5.04 4.28
N LEU A 250 13.17 -5.92 3.67
CA LEU A 250 12.70 -6.99 2.79
C LEU A 250 12.63 -8.30 3.58
N GLU A 251 11.43 -8.71 3.98
CA GLU A 251 11.18 -9.96 4.70
C GLU A 251 10.16 -10.81 3.95
N PRO A 252 10.60 -11.87 3.25
CA PRO A 252 9.68 -12.82 2.64
C PRO A 252 8.83 -13.52 3.69
N HIS A 253 7.51 -13.28 3.66
CA HIS A 253 6.58 -13.82 4.65
C HIS A 253 5.46 -14.63 3.99
N PRO A 254 5.00 -15.75 4.59
CA PRO A 254 3.90 -16.55 4.05
C PRO A 254 2.61 -15.76 3.79
N LEU A 255 2.34 -14.71 4.56
CA LEU A 255 1.16 -13.83 4.38
C LEU A 255 1.13 -13.13 3.02
N TYR A 256 2.28 -12.96 2.37
CA TYR A 256 2.36 -12.34 1.06
C TYR A 256 2.36 -13.36 -0.06
N ARG A 257 2.33 -14.67 0.21
CA ARG A 257 2.28 -15.69 -0.85
C ARG A 257 0.92 -15.68 -1.54
N VAL A 258 0.92 -15.87 -2.86
CA VAL A 258 -0.32 -15.98 -3.62
C VAL A 258 -1.08 -17.25 -3.24
N SER A 259 -2.41 -17.15 -3.15
CA SER A 259 -3.27 -18.32 -2.96
C SER A 259 -3.32 -19.13 -4.25
N THR A 260 -3.15 -20.44 -4.15
CA THR A 260 -3.26 -21.37 -5.30
C THR A 260 -4.66 -21.97 -5.42
N ALA A 261 -5.62 -21.53 -4.61
CA ALA A 261 -6.98 -22.08 -4.58
C ALA A 261 -7.68 -22.04 -5.94
N SER A 262 -7.45 -20.99 -6.74
CA SER A 262 -8.03 -20.83 -8.09
C SER A 262 -7.40 -21.75 -9.15
N LEU A 263 -6.24 -22.37 -8.87
CA LEU A 263 -5.62 -23.36 -9.75
C LEU A 263 -6.12 -24.79 -9.46
N ALA A 264 -6.80 -25.01 -8.33
CA ALA A 264 -7.36 -26.30 -8.02
C ALA A 264 -8.43 -26.68 -9.06
N ARG A 265 -8.26 -27.83 -9.71
CA ARG A 265 -9.30 -28.38 -10.59
C ARG A 265 -10.58 -28.65 -9.76
N PRO A 266 -11.78 -28.32 -10.28
CA PRO A 266 -13.02 -28.81 -9.70
C PRO A 266 -12.93 -30.34 -9.57
N ALA A 267 -13.34 -30.88 -8.42
CA ALA A 267 -13.45 -32.32 -8.26
C ALA A 267 -14.31 -32.88 -9.41
N PRO A 268 -13.89 -34.00 -10.05
CA PRO A 268 -14.71 -34.62 -11.07
C PRO A 268 -16.10 -34.93 -10.46
N PRO A 269 -17.20 -34.71 -11.21
CA PRO A 269 -18.52 -35.08 -10.72
C PRO A 269 -18.49 -36.57 -10.34
N PRO A 270 -19.16 -36.99 -9.25
CA PRO A 270 -19.18 -38.39 -8.85
C PRO A 270 -19.69 -39.20 -10.05
N SER A 271 -18.86 -40.13 -10.51
CA SER A 271 -19.20 -41.04 -11.60
C SER A 271 -20.48 -41.78 -11.20
N SER A 272 -21.57 -41.59 -11.96
CA SER A 272 -22.77 -42.40 -11.85
C SER A 272 -22.37 -43.85 -12.11
N GLN A 273 -22.30 -44.66 -11.06
CA GLN A 273 -22.14 -46.11 -11.21
C GLN A 273 -23.30 -46.63 -12.07
N PRO A 274 -23.06 -47.46 -13.10
CA PRO A 274 -24.15 -48.12 -13.80
C PRO A 274 -24.91 -49.01 -12.81
N PRO A 275 -26.24 -49.12 -12.94
CA PRO A 275 -27.04 -49.93 -12.03
C PRO A 275 -26.59 -51.39 -12.11
N THR A 276 -26.31 -51.97 -10.95
CA THR A 276 -26.04 -53.40 -10.77
C THR A 276 -27.19 -54.24 -11.35
N PRO A 277 -26.93 -55.31 -12.12
CA PRO A 277 -27.98 -56.19 -12.61
C PRO A 277 -28.73 -56.82 -11.44
N GLY A 278 -30.05 -56.68 -11.43
CA GLY A 278 -30.92 -57.23 -10.37
C GLY A 278 -30.80 -58.74 -10.25
N HIS A 279 -30.69 -59.22 -9.02
CA HIS A 279 -30.83 -60.63 -8.68
C HIS A 279 -32.25 -61.14 -9.03
N PRO A 280 -32.41 -62.37 -9.58
CA PRO A 280 -33.73 -62.92 -9.87
C PRO A 280 -34.51 -63.20 -8.58
N GLN A 281 -35.77 -62.75 -8.52
CA GLN A 281 -36.68 -63.08 -7.44
C GLN A 281 -36.99 -64.59 -7.42
N LEU A 282 -36.71 -65.25 -6.30
CA LEU A 282 -37.21 -66.58 -5.98
C LEU A 282 -38.69 -66.50 -5.59
N ARG A 283 -39.54 -67.25 -6.30
CA ARG A 283 -40.98 -67.42 -5.98
C ARG A 283 -41.17 -68.16 -4.64
N PRO A 284 -42.17 -67.79 -3.83
CA PRO A 284 -42.51 -68.57 -2.63
C PRO A 284 -43.29 -69.84 -3.00
N MET A 285 -42.94 -70.96 -2.37
CA MET A 285 -43.68 -72.23 -2.40
C MET A 285 -44.88 -72.19 -1.42
N PRO A 286 -46.01 -72.87 -1.73
CA PRO A 286 -47.19 -72.89 -0.88
C PRO A 286 -47.08 -73.84 0.32
N SER A 287 -47.86 -73.49 1.34
CA SER A 287 -47.89 -73.92 2.73
C SER A 287 -48.34 -75.37 3.00
N GLN A 288 -47.81 -75.96 4.09
CA GLN A 288 -48.37 -77.14 4.76
C GLN A 288 -48.74 -76.84 6.24
N PRO A 289 -49.70 -77.58 6.83
CA PRO A 289 -50.41 -77.16 8.04
C PRO A 289 -49.72 -77.54 9.36
N GLN A 290 -49.99 -76.74 10.39
CA GLN A 290 -49.51 -76.87 11.78
C GLN A 290 -49.93 -78.17 12.48
N PRO A 291 -49.14 -78.62 13.48
CA PRO A 291 -49.68 -79.32 14.64
C PRO A 291 -49.49 -78.54 15.95
N HIS A 292 -50.63 -78.37 16.63
CA HIS A 292 -50.90 -78.36 18.06
C HIS A 292 -49.83 -77.94 19.10
N ARG A 293 -50.08 -76.74 19.63
CA ARG A 293 -50.01 -76.26 21.02
C ARG A 293 -49.80 -77.33 22.13
N VAL A 294 -48.75 -77.17 22.94
CA VAL A 294 -48.75 -77.50 24.37
C VAL A 294 -48.04 -76.38 25.14
N LYS A 295 -48.67 -75.94 26.24
CA LYS A 295 -48.23 -74.89 27.16
C LYS A 295 -47.25 -75.44 28.19
N ALA A 296 -46.27 -74.63 28.58
CA ALA A 296 -45.93 -74.28 29.96
C ALA A 296 -45.05 -73.02 29.92
#